data_AF-A0A1F3BZ03-F1
#
_entry.id   AF-A0A1F3BZ03-F1
#
_cell.length_a   1.000
_cell.length_b   1.000
_cell.length_c   1.000
_cell.angle_alpha   90.00
_cell.angle_beta   90.00
_cell.angle_gamma   90.00
#
_symmetry.space_group_name_H-M   'P 1'
#
loop_
_entity.id
_entity.type
_entity.pdbx_description
1 polymer ?
#
loop_
_entity_poly.entity_id
_entity_poly.type
_entity_poly.pdbx_seq_one_letter_code
_entity_poly.pdbx_strand_id
1 'polypeptide(L)'
;MPYLIVEYRFDPPLTDEGLRTAFGALAPCLEVRGIRRLRSWLAEDRRNMLCEFQAADAQTVREAYQSAHVPYARVWSGQLFEFGPPEAPAPAPGAGAEPGREG
;
A
#
# COMPACT_ATOMS: atom_id res chain seq x y z
N MET A 1 6.45 4.95 11.25
CA MET A 1 5.09 4.41 11.00
C MET A 1 5.25 2.94 10.61
N PRO A 2 4.66 1.99 11.37
CA PRO A 2 4.74 0.57 11.07
C PRO A 2 4.20 0.21 9.68
N TYR A 3 4.65 -0.93 9.16
CA TYR A 3 4.04 -1.60 8.01
C TYR A 3 2.87 -2.45 8.49
N LEU A 4 1.75 -2.38 7.78
CA LEU A 4 0.54 -3.14 8.07
C LEU A 4 0.16 -3.93 6.82
N ILE A 5 -0.15 -5.20 6.98
CA ILE A 5 -0.69 -6.05 5.92
C ILE A 5 -2.17 -6.29 6.21
N VAL A 6 -3.03 -6.06 5.22
CA VAL A 6 -4.45 -6.38 5.28
C VAL A 6 -4.75 -7.49 4.30
N GLU A 7 -5.34 -8.58 4.78
CA GLU A 7 -5.87 -9.68 3.96
C GLU A 7 -7.35 -9.50 3.71
N TYR A 8 -7.76 -9.84 2.50
CA TYR A 8 -9.15 -9.93 2.07
C TYR A 8 -9.41 -11.32 1.54
N ARG A 9 -10.63 -11.80 1.78
CA ARG A 9 -11.15 -13.05 1.22
C ARG A 9 -12.48 -12.76 0.54
N PHE A 10 -12.63 -13.30 -0.66
CA PHE A 10 -13.79 -13.09 -1.51
C PHE A 10 -14.36 -14.44 -1.93
N ASP A 11 -15.64 -14.64 -1.63
CA ASP A 11 -16.43 -15.73 -2.15
C ASP A 11 -17.85 -15.17 -2.39
N PRO A 12 -18.24 -14.90 -3.66
CA PRO A 12 -17.58 -15.28 -4.92
C PRO A 12 -16.29 -14.49 -5.22
N PRO A 13 -15.49 -14.91 -6.23
CA PRO A 13 -14.31 -14.16 -6.69
C PRO A 13 -14.62 -12.68 -6.99
N LEU A 14 -13.69 -11.80 -6.61
CA LEU A 14 -13.86 -10.36 -6.73
C LEU A 14 -13.93 -9.92 -8.20
N THR A 15 -14.90 -9.09 -8.55
CA THR A 15 -15.02 -8.49 -9.89
C THR A 15 -14.26 -7.16 -9.99
N ASP A 16 -13.97 -6.68 -11.20
CA ASP A 16 -13.33 -5.37 -11.40
C ASP A 16 -14.19 -4.20 -10.90
N GLU A 17 -15.51 -4.33 -11.02
CA GLU A 17 -16.44 -3.36 -10.46
C GLU A 17 -16.43 -3.39 -8.93
N GLY A 18 -16.47 -4.58 -8.33
CA GLY A 18 -16.37 -4.73 -6.87
C GLY A 18 -15.07 -4.15 -6.32
N LEU A 19 -13.96 -4.37 -7.02
CA LEU A 19 -12.65 -3.79 -6.72
C LEU A 19 -12.72 -2.25 -6.72
N ARG A 20 -13.19 -1.64 -7.82
CA ARG A 20 -13.29 -0.18 -7.94
C ARG A 20 -14.20 0.43 -6.87
N THR A 21 -15.35 -0.19 -6.62
CA THR A 21 -16.33 0.30 -5.64
C THR A 21 -15.77 0.23 -4.22
N ALA A 22 -15.24 -0.92 -3.79
CA ALA A 22 -14.70 -1.08 -2.45
C ALA A 22 -13.51 -0.16 -2.21
N PHE A 23 -12.56 -0.09 -3.15
CA PHE A 23 -11.38 0.75 -2.97
C PHE A 23 -11.64 2.24 -3.18
N GLY A 24 -12.65 2.60 -3.98
CA GLY A 24 -13.14 3.98 -4.08
C GLY A 24 -13.76 4.45 -2.77
N ALA A 25 -14.57 3.61 -2.12
CA ALA A 25 -15.13 3.91 -0.80
C ALA A 25 -14.07 3.98 0.30
N LEU A 26 -13.05 3.11 0.24
CA LEU A 26 -11.98 3.05 1.24
C LEU A 26 -10.99 4.22 1.15
N ALA A 27 -10.65 4.67 -0.06
CA ALA A 27 -9.64 5.70 -0.30
C ALA A 27 -9.78 6.97 0.58
N PRO A 28 -10.93 7.66 0.65
CA PRO A 28 -11.07 8.85 1.49
C PRO A 28 -10.94 8.55 2.98
N CYS A 29 -11.37 7.37 3.44
CA CYS A 29 -11.25 6.96 4.83
C CYS A 29 -9.80 6.68 5.25
N LEU A 30 -8.96 6.23 4.31
CA LEU A 30 -7.52 6.08 4.52
C LEU A 30 -6.82 7.45 4.55
N GLU A 31 -7.16 8.32 3.60
CA GLU A 31 -6.55 9.64 3.43
C GLU A 31 -6.76 10.52 4.67
N VAL A 32 -7.99 10.63 5.19
CA VAL A 32 -8.29 11.43 6.38
C VAL A 32 -7.57 10.94 7.65
N ARG A 33 -7.07 9.70 7.64
CA ARG A 33 -6.32 9.08 8.75
C ARG A 33 -4.80 9.05 8.51
N GLY A 34 -4.33 9.65 7.41
CA GLY A 34 -2.91 9.64 7.04
C GLY A 34 -2.36 8.24 6.74
N ILE A 35 -3.22 7.30 6.36
CA ILE A 35 -2.81 5.94 6.01
C ILE A 35 -2.36 5.93 4.54
N ARG A 36 -1.12 5.49 4.30
CA ARG A 36 -0.59 5.34 2.94
C ARG A 36 -0.67 3.90 2.49
N ARG A 37 -1.30 3.65 1.35
CA ARG A 37 -1.27 2.34 0.67
C ARG A 37 -0.01 2.25 -0.16
N LEU A 38 0.83 1.27 0.12
CA LEU A 38 2.10 1.07 -0.57
C LEU A 38 1.92 0.15 -1.77
N ARG A 39 1.34 -1.02 -1.55
CA ARG A 39 1.19 -2.07 -2.57
C ARG A 39 -0.11 -2.84 -2.39
N SER A 40 -0.55 -3.49 -3.45
CA SER A 40 -1.75 -4.33 -3.44
C SER A 40 -1.56 -5.48 -4.42
N TRP A 41 -1.86 -6.68 -3.96
CA TRP A 41 -1.73 -7.92 -4.73
C TRP A 41 -3.05 -8.67 -4.69
N LEU A 42 -3.66 -8.85 -5.84
CA LEU A 42 -4.83 -9.68 -6.03
C LEU A 42 -4.36 -11.04 -6.57
N ALA A 43 -4.79 -12.14 -5.93
CA ALA A 43 -4.52 -13.48 -6.44
C ALA A 43 -5.19 -13.67 -7.81
N GLU A 44 -4.62 -14.53 -8.65
CA GLU A 44 -5.10 -14.78 -10.02
C GLU A 44 -6.54 -15.33 -10.04
N ASP A 45 -6.90 -16.13 -9.03
CA ASP A 45 -8.26 -16.64 -8.82
C ASP A 45 -9.26 -15.59 -8.29
N ARG A 46 -8.76 -14.39 -7.96
CA ARG A 46 -9.49 -13.25 -7.41
C ARG A 46 -10.22 -13.53 -6.09
N ARG A 47 -9.84 -14.59 -5.36
CA ARG A 47 -10.45 -14.95 -4.06
C ARG A 47 -9.70 -14.41 -2.87
N ASN A 48 -8.43 -14.03 -3.05
CA ASN A 48 -7.58 -13.49 -2.00
C ASN A 48 -6.90 -12.23 -2.48
N MET A 49 -6.73 -11.28 -1.57
CA MET A 49 -5.94 -10.08 -1.84
C MET A 49 -5.19 -9.68 -0.59
N LEU A 50 -4.02 -9.10 -0.79
CA LEU A 50 -3.21 -8.50 0.25
C LEU A 50 -2.95 -7.04 -0.11
N CYS A 51 -3.09 -6.15 0.87
CA CYS A 51 -2.66 -4.76 0.72
C CYS A 51 -1.64 -4.44 1.81
N GLU A 52 -0.57 -3.76 1.40
CA GLU A 52 0.43 -3.22 2.31
C GLU A 52 0.16 -1.74 2.54
N PHE A 53 0.17 -1.34 3.80
CA PHE A 53 -0.03 0.03 4.24
C PHE A 53 1.08 0.47 5.18
N GLN A 54 1.23 1.79 5.27
CA GLN A 54 1.94 2.46 6.33
C GLN A 54 0.93 3.33 7.10
N ALA A 55 0.83 3.11 8.41
CA ALA A 55 -0.12 3.79 9.29
C ALA A 55 0.51 4.05 10.67
N ALA A 56 -0.20 4.75 11.55
CA ALA A 56 0.23 4.91 12.94
C ALA A 56 0.23 3.55 13.68
N ASP A 57 -0.85 2.79 13.53
CA ASP A 57 -1.06 1.48 14.14
C ASP A 57 -2.14 0.69 13.37
N ALA A 58 -2.36 -0.57 13.79
CA ALA A 58 -3.37 -1.43 13.20
C ALA A 58 -4.82 -0.97 13.51
N GLN A 59 -5.05 -0.29 14.63
CA GLN A 59 -6.40 0.14 15.03
C GLN A 59 -6.93 1.25 14.11
N THR A 60 -6.07 2.22 13.79
CA THR A 60 -6.33 3.29 12.83
C THR A 60 -6.75 2.72 11.46
N VAL A 61 -6.09 1.64 11.03
CA VAL A 61 -6.47 0.91 9.81
C VAL A 61 -7.86 0.29 9.95
N ARG A 62 -8.14 -0.43 11.05
CA ARG A 62 -9.48 -1.05 11.26
C ARG A 62 -10.61 -0.03 11.24
N GLU A 63 -10.42 1.13 11.86
CA GLU A 63 -11.41 2.22 11.86
C GLU A 63 -11.67 2.80 10.48
N ALA A 64 -10.65 2.87 9.62
CA ALA A 64 -10.81 3.30 8.23
C ALA A 64 -11.73 2.32 7.46
N TYR A 65 -11.50 1.02 7.62
CA TYR A 65 -12.30 -0.02 6.96
C TYR A 65 -13.72 -0.08 7.50
N GLN A 66 -13.89 0.07 8.82
CA GLN A 66 -15.19 0.16 9.45
C GLN A 66 -15.99 1.37 8.92
N SER A 67 -15.35 2.54 8.83
CA SER A 67 -15.99 3.75 8.32
C SER A 67 -16.41 3.62 6.85
N ALA A 68 -15.57 2.97 6.05
CA ALA A 68 -15.83 2.71 4.64
C ALA A 68 -16.83 1.57 4.40
N HIS A 69 -17.21 0.83 5.44
CA HIS A 69 -18.02 -0.40 5.35
C HIS A 69 -17.42 -1.44 4.39
N VAL A 70 -16.08 -1.48 4.31
CA VAL A 70 -15.35 -2.42 3.46
C VAL A 70 -14.89 -3.60 4.29
N PRO A 71 -15.31 -4.84 3.97
CA PRO A 71 -14.90 -6.01 4.72
C PRO A 71 -13.42 -6.34 4.46
N TYR A 72 -12.76 -6.87 5.48
CA TYR A 72 -11.42 -7.45 5.40
C TYR A 72 -11.40 -8.72 6.25
N ALA A 73 -10.47 -9.62 5.95
CA ALA A 73 -10.31 -10.86 6.70
C ALA A 73 -9.43 -10.63 7.94
N ARG A 74 -8.23 -10.06 7.77
CA ARG A 74 -7.25 -9.88 8.85
C ARG A 74 -6.37 -8.64 8.64
N VAL A 75 -5.81 -8.13 9.74
CA VAL A 75 -4.78 -7.09 9.75
C VAL A 75 -3.60 -7.55 10.61
N TRP A 76 -2.39 -7.48 10.08
CA TRP A 76 -1.16 -7.80 10.79
C TRP A 76 -0.20 -6.61 10.76
N SER A 77 0.52 -6.41 11.86
CA SER A 77 1.70 -5.57 11.88
C SER A 77 2.88 -6.35 11.30
N GLY A 78 3.64 -5.70 10.43
CA GLY A 78 4.81 -6.26 9.77
C GLY A 78 6.07 -5.46 10.07
N GLN A 79 7.20 -6.17 10.02
CA GLN A 79 8.53 -5.58 9.98
C GLN A 79 9.12 -5.90 8.61
N LEU A 80 9.57 -4.88 7.90
CA LEU A 80 10.25 -5.04 6.62
C LEU A 80 11.70 -5.45 6.87
N PHE A 81 12.13 -6.53 6.24
CA PHE A 81 13.53 -6.94 6.15
C PHE A 81 13.94 -6.87 4.69
N GLU A 82 14.85 -5.96 4.36
CA GLU A 82 15.41 -5.85 3.02
C GLU A 82 16.67 -6.72 2.94
N PHE A 83 16.73 -7.61 1.95
CA PHE A 83 17.90 -8.45 1.68
C PHE A 83 18.43 -8.09 0.28
N GLY A 84 19.60 -7.47 0.24
CA GLY A 84 20.26 -6.98 -0.97
C GLY A 84 21.26 -5.87 -0.64
N PRO A 85 22.17 -5.47 -1.56
CA PRO A 85 22.94 -4.24 -1.36
C PRO A 85 21.98 -3.05 -1.20
N PRO A 86 22.29 -2.07 -0.34
CA PRO A 86 21.42 -0.91 -0.15
C PRO A 86 21.14 -0.25 -1.50
N GLU A 87 19.86 0.10 -1.75
CA GLU A 87 19.49 0.87 -2.93
C GLU A 87 20.29 2.18 -2.89
N ALA A 88 21.10 2.41 -3.94
CA ALA A 88 21.88 3.64 -4.01
C ALA A 88 20.90 4.82 -3.96
N PRO A 89 21.16 5.85 -3.13
CA PRO A 89 20.28 6.99 -3.07
C PRO A 89 20.11 7.57 -4.48
N ALA A 90 18.87 7.97 -4.82
CA ALA A 90 18.59 8.62 -6.08
C ALA A 90 19.61 9.76 -6.32
N PRO A 91 20.15 9.92 -7.54
CA PRO A 91 21.11 10.97 -7.81
C PRO A 91 20.50 12.32 -7.45
N ALA A 92 21.28 13.17 -6.78
CA ALA A 92 20.84 14.52 -6.46
C ALA A 92 20.41 15.24 -7.74
N PRO A 93 19.26 15.95 -7.75
CA PRO A 93 18.86 16.73 -8.91
C PRO A 93 19.94 17.75 -9.23
N GLY A 94 20.58 17.64 -10.40
CA GLY A 94 21.61 18.58 -10.86
C GLY A 94 23.02 18.01 -11.04
N ALA A 95 23.29 16.72 -10.83
CA ALA A 95 24.60 16.10 -11.10
C ALA A 95 24.94 15.90 -12.60
N GLY A 96 24.39 16.76 -13.47
CA GLY A 96 24.64 16.79 -14.91
C GLY A 96 25.08 18.18 -15.34
N ALA A 97 26.29 18.58 -14.96
CA ALA A 97 27.01 19.70 -15.56
C ALA A 97 28.51 19.45 -15.42
N GLU A 98 29.05 18.59 -16.28
CA GLU A 98 30.49 18.57 -16.53
C GLU A 98 30.85 19.85 -17.30
N PRO A 99 31.75 20.72 -16.80
CA PRO A 99 32.18 21.87 -17.57
C PRO A 99 33.11 21.37 -18.69
N GLY A 100 32.70 21.62 -19.93
CA GLY A 100 33.52 21.42 -21.12
C GLY A 100 34.88 22.08 -20.94
N ARG A 101 35.93 21.26 -21.02
CA ARG A 101 37.32 21.68 -21.01
C ARG A 101 37.63 22.32 -22.37
N GLU A 102 38.10 23.57 -22.33
CA GLU A 102 38.57 24.33 -23.48
C GLU A 102 39.70 23.60 -24.22
N GLY A 103 39.69 23.69 -25.55
CA GLY A 103 40.72 23.22 -26.48
C GLY A 103 40.48 23.76 -27.87
#